data_AF-A0A957A3R1-F1
#
_entry.id   AF-A0A957A3R1-F1
#
_cell.length_a   1.000
_cell.length_b   1.000
_cell.length_c   1.000
_cell.angle_alpha   90.00
_cell.angle_beta   90.00
_cell.angle_gamma   90.00
#
_symmetry.space_group_name_H-M   'P 1'
#
loop_
_entity.id
_entity.type
_entity.pdbx_description
1 polymer ?
#
loop_
_entity_poly.entity_id
_entity_poly.type
_entity_poly.pdbx_seq_one_letter_code
_entity_poly.pdbx_strand_id
1 'polypeptide(L)'
;EAEVARPSAEAKAIAWEKFNGEGYGSLYLTRAAMAGFHWWRQREILKPYTEQFFEAVPGVFDQQDGEFATMYFRALFPGYTAEQATLDRAQALLDDTDESKSLLQRTLREAIDDLGRTIACREFARQSSSATGAD
;
A
#
# COMPACT_ATOMS: atom_id res chain seq x y z
N GLU A 1 -9.87 12.98 -10.72
CA GLU A 1 -9.33 13.25 -9.37
C GLU A 1 -10.41 13.29 -8.28
N ALA A 2 -11.55 13.99 -8.45
CA ALA A 2 -12.57 14.14 -7.39
C ALA A 2 -13.38 12.87 -7.02
N GLU A 3 -13.43 11.85 -7.88
CA GLU A 3 -14.28 10.67 -7.65
C GLU A 3 -13.64 9.63 -6.72
N VAL A 4 -12.33 9.41 -6.82
CA VAL A 4 -11.60 8.39 -6.04
C VAL A 4 -11.39 8.80 -4.58
N ALA A 5 -11.36 10.12 -4.31
CA ALA A 5 -11.29 10.67 -2.97
C ALA A 5 -12.64 10.59 -2.22
N ARG A 6 -13.75 10.29 -2.91
CA ARG A 6 -15.08 10.22 -2.32
C ARG A 6 -15.09 9.14 -1.22
N PRO A 7 -15.64 9.44 -0.01
CA PRO A 7 -15.71 8.48 1.08
C PRO A 7 -16.86 7.47 0.87
N SER A 8 -16.89 6.79 -0.27
CA SER A 8 -17.85 5.71 -0.54
C SER A 8 -17.15 4.41 -0.89
N ALA A 9 -17.65 3.30 -0.34
CA ALA A 9 -17.14 1.96 -0.65
C ALA A 9 -17.25 1.65 -2.15
N GLU A 10 -18.34 2.08 -2.78
CA GLU A 10 -18.54 1.96 -4.23
C GLU A 10 -17.43 2.67 -5.03
N ALA A 11 -17.07 3.91 -4.68
CA ALA A 11 -16.02 4.64 -5.39
C ALA A 11 -14.66 3.97 -5.25
N LYS A 12 -14.37 3.37 -4.08
CA LYS A 12 -13.15 2.58 -3.87
C LYS A 12 -13.15 1.30 -4.69
N ALA A 13 -14.28 0.61 -4.77
CA ALA A 13 -14.40 -0.62 -5.55
C ALA A 13 -14.19 -0.35 -7.05
N ILE A 14 -14.86 0.67 -7.59
CA ILE A 14 -14.68 1.12 -8.99
C ILE A 14 -13.22 1.51 -9.23
N ALA A 15 -12.62 2.26 -8.30
CA ALA A 15 -11.23 2.66 -8.47
C ALA A 15 -10.27 1.48 -8.49
N TRP A 16 -10.47 0.52 -7.58
CA TRP A 16 -9.67 -0.69 -7.51
C TRP A 16 -9.78 -1.55 -8.76
N GLU A 17 -10.98 -1.73 -9.30
CA GLU A 17 -11.21 -2.43 -10.56
C GLU A 17 -10.45 -1.74 -11.71
N LYS A 18 -10.55 -0.41 -11.80
CA LYS A 18 -9.81 0.35 -12.82
C LYS A 18 -8.31 0.23 -12.69
N PHE A 19 -7.76 0.24 -11.47
CA PHE A 19 -6.32 0.11 -11.24
C PHE A 19 -5.74 -1.23 -11.73
N ASN A 20 -6.53 -2.29 -11.64
CA ASN A 20 -6.14 -3.64 -12.03
C ASN A 20 -6.67 -4.03 -13.43
N GLY A 21 -7.23 -3.06 -14.16
CA GLY A 21 -7.80 -3.23 -15.50
C GLY A 21 -7.35 -2.12 -16.45
N GLU A 22 -8.31 -1.43 -17.06
CA GLU A 22 -8.07 -0.43 -18.11
C GLU A 22 -7.49 0.93 -17.63
N GLY A 23 -7.42 1.17 -16.33
CA GLY A 23 -7.02 2.44 -15.76
C GLY A 23 -8.04 3.57 -16.01
N TYR A 24 -7.53 4.81 -16.04
CA TYR A 24 -8.33 6.03 -16.21
C TYR A 24 -8.07 6.71 -17.57
N GLY A 25 -7.89 5.91 -18.62
CA GLY A 25 -7.69 6.39 -20.00
C GLY A 25 -6.30 6.96 -20.31
N SER A 26 -5.52 7.37 -19.30
CA SER A 26 -4.11 7.70 -19.45
C SER A 26 -3.29 7.31 -18.22
N LEU A 27 -2.00 7.06 -18.40
CA LEU A 27 -1.07 6.75 -17.30
C LEU A 27 -1.06 7.86 -16.23
N TYR A 28 -1.11 9.12 -16.66
CA TYR A 28 -1.17 10.27 -15.77
C TYR A 28 -2.41 10.24 -14.88
N LEU A 29 -3.59 10.01 -15.46
CA LEU A 29 -4.84 9.96 -14.70
C LEU A 29 -4.91 8.74 -13.77
N THR A 30 -4.41 7.58 -14.22
CA THR A 30 -4.31 6.38 -13.39
C THR A 30 -3.41 6.63 -12.18
N ARG A 31 -2.25 7.25 -12.40
CA ARG A 31 -1.31 7.60 -11.32
C ARG A 31 -1.93 8.57 -10.32
N ALA A 32 -2.59 9.63 -10.80
CA ALA A 32 -3.28 10.60 -9.94
C ALA A 32 -4.38 9.93 -9.11
N ALA A 33 -5.14 9.00 -9.71
CA ALA A 33 -6.17 8.24 -9.03
C ALA A 33 -5.60 7.31 -7.94
N MET A 34 -4.52 6.58 -8.22
CA MET A 34 -3.85 5.71 -7.22
C MET A 34 -3.29 6.53 -6.06
N ALA A 35 -2.63 7.66 -6.34
CA ALA A 35 -2.09 8.56 -5.31
C ALA A 35 -3.19 9.11 -4.38
N GLY A 36 -4.41 9.29 -4.89
CA GLY A 36 -5.58 9.72 -4.13
C GLY A 36 -6.38 8.59 -3.48
N PHE A 37 -5.95 7.33 -3.56
CA PHE A 37 -6.74 6.20 -3.08
C PHE A 37 -6.75 6.10 -1.55
N HIS A 38 -5.60 6.24 -0.90
CA HIS A 38 -5.48 6.11 0.55
C HIS A 38 -5.79 7.44 1.26
N TRP A 39 -6.88 7.47 2.02
CA TRP A 39 -7.26 8.61 2.85
C TRP A 39 -7.37 8.19 4.31
N TRP A 40 -6.62 8.83 5.19
CA TRP A 40 -6.50 8.41 6.60
C TRP A 40 -7.83 8.38 7.38
N ARG A 41 -8.84 9.17 6.98
CA ARG A 41 -10.19 9.14 7.58
C ARG A 41 -11.06 7.98 7.08
N GLN A 42 -10.61 7.25 6.06
CA GLN A 42 -11.37 6.19 5.39
C GLN A 42 -10.82 4.80 5.71
N ARG A 43 -10.03 4.63 6.79
CA ARG A 43 -9.41 3.35 7.17
C ARG A 43 -10.38 2.18 7.14
N GLU A 44 -11.58 2.35 7.69
CA GLU A 44 -12.60 1.30 7.73
C GLU A 44 -13.01 0.82 6.33
N ILE A 45 -13.23 1.73 5.39
CA ILE A 45 -13.56 1.41 3.99
C ILE A 45 -12.35 0.80 3.29
N LEU A 46 -11.13 1.15 3.71
CA LEU A 46 -9.90 0.70 3.07
C LEU A 46 -9.40 -0.67 3.53
N LYS A 47 -9.92 -1.21 4.65
CA LYS A 47 -9.50 -2.50 5.23
C LYS A 47 -9.41 -3.65 4.20
N PRO A 48 -10.39 -3.84 3.30
CA PRO A 48 -10.33 -4.96 2.34
C PRO A 48 -9.16 -4.84 1.35
N TYR A 49 -8.71 -3.63 1.04
CA TYR A 49 -7.68 -3.41 0.01
C TYR A 49 -6.26 -3.72 0.48
N THR A 50 -6.05 -3.91 1.79
CA THR A 50 -4.76 -4.42 2.28
C THR A 50 -4.52 -5.82 1.76
N GLU A 51 -5.49 -6.72 1.89
CA GLU A 51 -5.39 -8.09 1.40
C GLU A 51 -5.35 -8.12 -0.13
N GLN A 52 -6.28 -7.41 -0.78
CA GLN A 52 -6.33 -7.36 -2.25
C GLN A 52 -5.05 -6.80 -2.86
N PHE A 53 -4.37 -5.87 -2.20
CA PHE A 53 -3.07 -5.38 -2.66
C PHE A 53 -2.02 -6.50 -2.71
N PHE A 54 -1.89 -7.29 -1.65
CA PHE A 54 -0.90 -8.38 -1.60
C PHE A 54 -1.24 -9.51 -2.57
N GLU A 55 -2.52 -9.74 -2.85
CA GLU A 55 -2.97 -10.68 -3.89
C GLU A 55 -2.64 -10.18 -5.31
N ALA A 56 -2.85 -8.89 -5.58
CA ALA A 56 -2.72 -8.33 -6.93
C ALA A 56 -1.27 -8.01 -7.32
N VAL A 57 -0.45 -7.54 -6.36
CA VAL A 57 0.85 -6.95 -6.66
C VAL A 57 1.83 -7.87 -7.42
N PRO A 58 1.90 -9.20 -7.17
CA PRO A 58 2.81 -10.05 -7.95
C PRO A 58 2.45 -10.08 -9.43
N GLY A 59 1.14 -10.16 -9.74
CA GLY A 59 0.65 -10.16 -11.11
C GLY A 59 0.91 -8.83 -11.84
N VAL A 60 0.84 -7.70 -11.12
CA VAL A 60 1.20 -6.39 -11.67
C VAL A 60 2.66 -6.34 -12.10
N PHE A 61 3.59 -6.89 -11.29
CA PHE A 61 5.01 -6.95 -11.64
C PHE A 61 5.32 -7.94 -12.76
N ASP A 62 4.45 -8.93 -12.99
CA ASP A 62 4.59 -9.89 -14.09
C ASP A 62 4.06 -9.33 -15.43
N GLN A 63 3.03 -8.48 -15.38
CA GLN A 63 2.27 -8.07 -16.57
C GLN A 63 2.59 -6.65 -17.05
N GLN A 64 3.02 -5.76 -16.14
CA GLN A 64 3.24 -4.35 -16.45
C GLN A 64 4.73 -4.04 -16.56
N ASP A 65 5.06 -2.91 -17.18
CA ASP A 65 6.44 -2.45 -17.18
C ASP A 65 6.89 -2.08 -15.74
N GLY A 66 8.21 -2.11 -15.52
CA GLY A 66 8.78 -1.91 -14.20
C GLY A 66 8.52 -0.52 -13.60
N GLU A 67 8.35 0.51 -14.43
CA GLU A 67 8.02 1.86 -13.95
C GLU A 67 6.59 1.90 -13.43
N PHE A 68 5.64 1.38 -14.20
CA PHE A 68 4.24 1.27 -13.79
C PHE A 68 4.10 0.42 -12.53
N ALA A 69 4.72 -0.77 -12.49
CA ALA A 69 4.63 -1.67 -11.35
C ALA A 69 5.17 -1.04 -10.06
N THR A 70 6.32 -0.36 -10.14
CA THR A 70 6.90 0.37 -8.99
C THR A 70 6.01 1.53 -8.55
N MET A 71 5.40 2.25 -9.49
CA MET A 71 4.45 3.33 -9.20
C MET A 71 3.19 2.81 -8.51
N TYR A 72 2.59 1.73 -9.03
CA TYR A 72 1.45 1.04 -8.43
C TYR A 72 1.76 0.64 -7.00
N PHE A 73 2.89 -0.04 -6.78
CA PHE A 73 3.33 -0.48 -5.46
C PHE A 73 3.40 0.70 -4.50
N ARG A 74 4.14 1.74 -4.86
CA ARG A 74 4.38 2.89 -3.97
C ARG A 74 3.12 3.67 -3.65
N ALA A 75 2.18 3.75 -4.60
CA ALA A 75 0.92 4.46 -4.39
C ALA A 75 -0.07 3.66 -3.53
N LEU A 76 -0.08 2.33 -3.66
CA LEU A 76 -1.13 1.48 -3.08
C LEU A 76 -0.67 0.63 -1.90
N PHE A 77 0.63 0.54 -1.62
CA PHE A 77 1.15 -0.22 -0.46
C PHE A 77 0.52 0.29 0.86
N PRO A 78 -0.08 -0.59 1.68
CA PRO A 78 -0.85 -0.20 2.87
C PRO A 78 0.00 0.18 4.10
N GLY A 79 1.20 0.73 3.89
CA GLY A 79 2.15 1.09 4.95
C GLY A 79 1.68 2.21 5.90
N TYR A 80 0.69 3.03 5.49
CA TYR A 80 0.14 4.11 6.31
C TYR A 80 -0.52 3.60 7.62
N THR A 81 -0.96 2.34 7.63
CA THR A 81 -1.51 1.66 8.82
C THR A 81 -0.46 1.62 9.94
N ALA A 82 0.82 1.42 9.59
CA ALA A 82 1.92 1.07 10.48
C ALA A 82 1.49 0.06 11.56
N GLU A 83 0.97 -1.05 11.06
CA GLU A 83 0.56 -2.22 11.83
C GLU A 83 1.52 -3.37 11.54
N GLN A 84 1.86 -4.14 12.57
CA GLN A 84 2.74 -5.31 12.45
C GLN A 84 2.20 -6.31 11.42
N ALA A 85 0.88 -6.49 11.37
CA ALA A 85 0.22 -7.39 10.44
C ALA A 85 0.45 -7.02 8.95
N THR A 86 0.73 -5.76 8.62
CA THR A 86 1.10 -5.34 7.26
C THR A 86 2.56 -5.66 6.96
N LEU A 87 3.43 -5.49 7.96
CA LEU A 87 4.85 -5.84 7.86
C LEU A 87 5.03 -7.35 7.65
N ASP A 88 4.31 -8.16 8.43
CA ASP A 88 4.35 -9.63 8.35
C ASP A 88 3.90 -10.13 6.96
N ARG A 89 2.86 -9.52 6.38
CA ARG A 89 2.40 -9.84 5.02
C ARG A 89 3.43 -9.48 3.95
N ALA A 90 4.08 -8.33 4.09
CA ALA A 90 5.13 -7.92 3.16
C ALA A 90 6.34 -8.86 3.23
N GLN A 91 6.72 -9.31 4.43
CA GLN A 91 7.79 -10.27 4.63
C GLN A 91 7.42 -11.64 4.04
N ALA A 92 6.22 -12.15 4.31
CA ALA A 92 5.74 -13.40 3.73
C ALA A 92 5.75 -13.36 2.19
N LEU A 93 5.26 -12.27 1.60
CA LEU A 93 5.30 -12.11 0.15
C LEU A 93 6.75 -12.05 -0.39
N LEU A 94 7.66 -11.39 0.32
CA LEU A 94 9.07 -11.36 -0.08
C LEU A 94 9.69 -12.76 -0.05
N ASP A 95 9.38 -13.55 0.96
CA ASP A 95 9.89 -14.92 1.13
C ASP A 95 9.33 -15.86 0.04
N ASP A 96 8.08 -15.66 -0.38
CA ASP A 96 7.43 -16.42 -1.46
C ASP A 96 7.82 -15.92 -2.87
N THR A 97 8.49 -14.76 -3.00
CA THR A 97 8.85 -14.18 -4.29
C THR A 97 10.13 -14.78 -4.84
N ASP A 98 10.03 -15.44 -6.00
CA ASP A 98 11.15 -16.01 -6.74
C ASP A 98 12.25 -15.00 -7.15
N GLU A 99 13.50 -15.46 -7.25
CA GLU A 99 14.68 -14.64 -7.59
C GLU A 99 14.61 -13.96 -8.97
N SER A 100 13.83 -14.53 -9.91
CA SER A 100 13.59 -13.91 -11.22
C SER A 100 12.87 -12.55 -11.13
N LYS A 101 12.16 -12.28 -10.02
CA LYS A 101 11.41 -11.04 -9.78
C LYS A 101 12.21 -10.04 -8.96
N SER A 102 13.46 -9.80 -9.35
CA SER A 102 14.41 -8.94 -8.62
C SER A 102 13.87 -7.52 -8.32
N LEU A 103 13.08 -6.94 -9.23
CA LEU A 103 12.48 -5.62 -9.02
C LEU A 103 11.45 -5.64 -7.87
N LEU A 104 10.57 -6.65 -7.84
CA LEU A 104 9.58 -6.82 -6.76
C LEU A 104 10.27 -7.07 -5.41
N GLN A 105 11.26 -7.97 -5.37
CA GLN A 105 12.03 -8.25 -4.15
C GLN A 105 12.68 -6.98 -3.60
N ARG A 106 13.30 -6.16 -4.47
CA ARG A 106 13.91 -4.90 -4.06
C ARG A 106 12.86 -3.93 -3.49
N THR A 107 11.74 -3.76 -4.18
CA THR A 107 10.67 -2.86 -3.74
C THR A 107 10.04 -3.30 -2.42
N LEU A 108 9.85 -4.61 -2.21
CA LEU A 108 9.38 -5.16 -0.93
C LEU A 108 10.36 -4.89 0.20
N ARG A 109 11.67 -5.12 -0.01
CA ARG A 109 12.70 -4.85 1.00
C ARG A 109 12.72 -3.37 1.42
N GLU A 110 12.65 -2.44 0.47
CA GLU A 110 12.53 -1.01 0.76
C GLU A 110 11.31 -0.70 1.63
N ALA A 111 10.15 -1.26 1.28
CA ALA A 111 8.90 -1.04 2.00
C ALA A 111 8.88 -1.66 3.40
N ILE A 112 9.45 -2.86 3.57
CA ILE A 112 9.61 -3.56 4.85
C ILE A 112 10.48 -2.72 5.79
N ASP A 113 11.62 -2.25 5.30
CA ASP A 113 12.54 -1.41 6.07
C ASP A 113 11.87 -0.11 6.55
N ASP A 114 11.19 0.60 5.65
CA ASP A 114 10.52 1.86 5.96
C ASP A 114 9.34 1.68 6.93
N LEU A 115 8.55 0.62 6.73
CA LEU A 115 7.44 0.28 7.61
C LEU A 115 7.92 -0.13 9.00
N GLY A 116 8.95 -0.96 9.09
CA GLY A 116 9.56 -1.38 10.35
C GLY A 116 10.05 -0.19 11.18
N ARG A 117 10.75 0.77 10.54
CA ARG A 117 11.16 2.03 11.20
C ARG A 117 9.95 2.83 11.69
N THR A 118 8.91 2.93 10.87
CA THR A 118 7.69 3.67 11.23
C THR A 118 6.98 3.06 12.44
N ILE A 119 6.88 1.74 12.51
CA ILE A 119 6.30 1.01 13.66
C ILE A 119 7.11 1.29 14.93
N ALA A 120 8.43 1.10 14.88
CA ALA A 120 9.31 1.33 16.03
C ALA A 120 9.20 2.76 16.58
N CYS A 121 9.18 3.77 15.69
CA CYS A 121 8.99 5.17 16.09
C CYS A 121 7.64 5.40 16.80
N ARG A 122 6.55 4.79 16.31
CA ARG A 122 5.22 4.93 16.93
C ARG A 122 5.16 4.26 18.31
N GLU A 123 5.80 3.11 18.47
CA GLU A 123 5.86 2.40 19.76
C GLU A 123 6.65 3.20 20.79
N PHE A 124 7.82 3.73 20.41
CA PHE A 124 8.64 4.58 21.27
C PHE A 124 7.89 5.84 21.72
N ALA A 125 7.18 6.50 20.80
CA ALA A 125 6.37 7.67 21.11
C ALA A 125 5.25 7.36 22.12
N ARG A 126 4.55 6.22 21.97
CA ARG A 126 3.51 5.78 22.92
C ARG A 126 4.07 5.52 24.32
N GLN A 127 5.22 4.85 24.42
CA GLN A 127 5.88 4.55 25.69
C GLN A 127 6.34 5.83 26.42
N SER A 128 6.87 6.79 25.66
CA SER A 128 7.28 8.09 26.18
C SER A 128 6.09 8.93 26.67
N SER A 129 4.96 8.91 25.95
CA SER A 129 3.73 9.59 26.38
C SER A 129 3.10 8.97 27.63
N SER A 130 3.18 7.64 27.81
CA SER A 130 2.71 6.99 29.03
C SER A 130 3.59 7.27 30.25
N ALA A 131 4.89 7.53 30.05
CA ALA A 131 5.81 7.85 31.14
C ALA A 131 5.65 9.31 31.64
N THR A 132 5.28 10.25 30.78
CA THR A 132 5.07 11.67 31.15
C THR A 132 3.70 11.97 31.76
N GLY A 133 2.71 11.07 31.62
CA GLY A 133 1.38 11.24 32.20
C GLY A 133 1.16 10.61 33.59
N ALA A 134 2.23 10.08 34.20
CA ALA A 134 2.20 9.38 35.50
C ALA A 134 2.91 10.14 36.64
N ASP A 135 3.26 11.42 36.42
CA ASP A 135 3.72 12.40 37.43
C ASP A 135 2.67 13.50 37.61
#